data_AF-A0A2H3JEK6-F1
#
_entry.id   AF-A0A2H3JEK6-F1
#
_cell.length_a   1.000
_cell.length_b   1.000
_cell.length_c   1.000
_cell.angle_alpha   90.00
_cell.angle_beta   90.00
_cell.angle_gamma   90.00
#
_symmetry.space_group_name_H-M   'P 1'
#
loop_
_entity.id
_entity.type
_entity.pdbx_description
1 polymer ?
#
loop_
_entity_poly.entity_id
_entity_poly.type
_entity_poly.pdbx_seq_one_letter_code
_entity_poly.pdbx_strand_id
1 'polypeptide(L)'
;MSSPRAIVQIAVAGLSILGKAVRAAGRQAIKNAQYRPQGAIGSDVGSGGNATSGSITDKLTREHRLTLDEARLILNVKKDEPMETILQHYEHLFKANSPPPPQPKPPAGKRPPPPPAYSHYIQSKVVCARQRIEAEVTPLPLTMTRAEHPNHDLQAKLQFRGLSVK
;
A
#
# COMPACT_ATOMS: atom_id res chain seq x y z
N MET A 1 -22.97 -36.58 -43.59
CA MET A 1 -22.46 -37.45 -42.52
C MET A 1 -21.20 -36.83 -41.95
N SER A 2 -21.31 -36.08 -40.86
CA SER A 2 -20.14 -35.55 -40.14
C SER A 2 -19.34 -36.74 -39.62
N SER A 3 -18.18 -37.02 -40.22
CA SER A 3 -17.42 -38.22 -39.86
C SER A 3 -16.84 -38.03 -38.45
N PRO A 4 -17.04 -38.98 -37.51
CA PRO A 4 -16.44 -38.92 -36.17
C PRO A 4 -14.92 -38.76 -36.21
N ARG A 5 -14.26 -39.23 -37.28
CA ARG A 5 -12.82 -39.08 -37.51
C ARG A 5 -12.40 -37.62 -37.75
N ALA A 6 -13.19 -36.83 -38.46
CA ALA A 6 -12.88 -35.41 -38.70
C ALA A 6 -12.91 -34.59 -37.40
N ILE A 7 -13.86 -34.89 -36.50
CA ILE A 7 -13.97 -34.23 -35.19
C ILE A 7 -12.73 -34.54 -34.33
N VAL A 8 -12.31 -35.80 -34.30
CA VAL A 8 -11.10 -36.22 -33.56
C VAL A 8 -9.85 -35.56 -34.13
N GLN A 9 -9.73 -35.43 -35.45
CA GLN A 9 -8.58 -34.78 -36.08
C GLN A 9 -8.50 -33.28 -35.74
N ILE A 10 -9.64 -32.58 -35.74
CA ILE A 10 -9.70 -31.16 -35.36
C ILE A 10 -9.36 -30.98 -33.88
N ALA A 11 -9.87 -31.87 -33.01
CA ALA A 11 -9.57 -31.81 -31.58
C ALA A 11 -8.08 -32.02 -31.28
N VAL A 12 -7.46 -33.03 -31.91
CA VAL A 12 -6.02 -33.31 -31.74
C VAL A 12 -5.15 -32.19 -32.31
N ALA A 13 -5.52 -31.67 -33.49
CA ALA A 13 -4.82 -30.55 -34.11
C ALA A 13 -4.90 -29.29 -33.22
N GLY A 14 -6.10 -28.95 -32.74
CA GLY A 14 -6.32 -27.80 -31.86
C GLY A 14 -5.55 -27.90 -30.55
N LEU A 15 -5.55 -29.07 -29.90
CA LEU A 15 -4.85 -29.29 -28.63
C LEU A 15 -3.32 -29.18 -28.80
N SER A 16 -2.79 -29.65 -29.93
CA SER A 16 -1.35 -29.58 -30.23
C SER A 16 -0.84 -28.15 -30.44
N ILE A 17 -1.65 -27.29 -31.05
CA ILE A 17 -1.33 -25.88 -31.30
C ILE A 17 -1.41 -25.09 -29.98
N LEU A 18 -2.49 -25.30 -29.22
CA LEU A 18 -2.68 -24.67 -27.91
C LEU A 18 -1.57 -25.06 -26.93
N GLY A 19 -1.20 -26.34 -26.86
CA GLY A 19 -0.14 -26.82 -25.97
C GLY A 19 1.24 -26.24 -26.30
N LYS A 20 1.57 -26.09 -27.60
CA LYS A 20 2.83 -25.47 -28.04
C LYS A 20 2.88 -23.98 -27.68
N ALA A 21 1.77 -23.26 -27.86
CA ALA A 21 1.67 -21.85 -27.51
C ALA A 21 1.80 -21.62 -25.99
N VAL A 22 1.05 -22.37 -25.18
CA VAL A 22 1.12 -22.28 -23.71
C VAL A 22 2.52 -22.62 -23.19
N ARG A 23 3.20 -23.63 -23.77
CA ARG A 23 4.57 -23.97 -23.39
C ARG A 23 5.57 -22.86 -23.76
N ALA A 24 5.44 -22.25 -24.93
CA ALA A 24 6.31 -21.16 -25.35
C ALA A 24 6.11 -19.92 -24.47
N ALA A 25 4.85 -19.53 -24.24
CA ALA A 25 4.48 -18.44 -23.35
C ALA A 25 4.90 -18.70 -21.90
N GLY A 26 4.73 -19.93 -21.39
CA GLY A 26 5.17 -20.31 -20.05
C GLY A 26 6.69 -20.22 -19.88
N ARG A 27 7.47 -20.63 -20.89
CA ARG A 27 8.93 -20.45 -20.86
C ARG A 27 9.34 -18.97 -20.90
N GLN A 28 8.60 -18.13 -21.63
CA GLN A 28 8.82 -16.68 -21.61
C GLN A 28 8.45 -16.07 -20.25
N ALA A 29 7.35 -16.49 -19.64
CA ALA A 29 6.95 -16.05 -18.30
C ALA A 29 8.00 -16.41 -17.23
N ILE A 30 8.57 -17.62 -17.29
CA ILE A 30 9.64 -18.02 -16.36
C ILE A 30 10.91 -17.19 -16.58
N LYS A 31 11.30 -16.93 -17.84
CA LYS A 31 12.46 -16.08 -18.16
C LYS A 31 12.24 -14.63 -17.71
N ASN A 32 11.03 -14.09 -17.88
CA ASN A 32 10.65 -12.75 -17.42
C ASN A 32 10.49 -12.70 -15.89
N ALA A 33 10.15 -13.80 -15.23
CA ALA A 33 10.15 -13.88 -13.76
C ALA A 33 11.57 -13.91 -13.18
N GLN A 34 12.52 -14.52 -13.91
CA GLN A 34 13.95 -14.49 -13.57
C GLN A 34 14.58 -13.12 -13.87
N TYR A 35 14.20 -12.50 -14.98
CA TYR A 35 14.49 -11.09 -15.30
C TYR A 35 13.39 -10.19 -14.74
N ARG A 36 13.34 -10.03 -13.42
CA ARG A 36 12.51 -8.98 -12.79
C ARG A 36 13.32 -7.69 -12.69
N PRO A 37 13.21 -6.74 -13.65
CA PRO A 37 13.72 -5.41 -13.44
C PRO A 37 13.01 -4.83 -12.21
N GLN A 38 13.81 -4.24 -11.35
CA GLN A 38 13.41 -3.56 -10.12
C GLN A 38 12.44 -2.41 -10.48
N GLY A 39 11.14 -2.71 -10.57
CA GLY A 39 10.11 -1.74 -10.97
C GLY A 39 8.90 -2.26 -11.78
N ALA A 40 8.88 -3.52 -12.22
CA ALA A 40 7.76 -4.06 -13.02
C ALA A 40 6.88 -5.07 -12.27
N ILE A 41 6.15 -4.62 -11.25
CA ILE A 41 4.90 -5.22 -10.75
C ILE A 41 4.07 -4.02 -10.30
N GLY A 42 3.14 -3.48 -11.09
CA GLY A 42 1.99 -4.19 -11.63
C GLY A 42 0.97 -4.30 -10.49
N SER A 43 -0.04 -3.45 -10.50
CA SER A 43 -1.09 -3.33 -9.48
C SER A 43 -1.82 -4.66 -9.25
N ASP A 44 -1.28 -5.54 -8.41
CA ASP A 44 -1.98 -6.75 -7.99
C ASP A 44 -2.44 -6.58 -6.55
N VAL A 45 -3.74 -6.32 -6.45
CA VAL A 45 -4.52 -6.37 -5.25
C VAL A 45 -4.52 -7.83 -4.79
N GLY A 46 -3.55 -8.16 -3.95
CA GLY A 46 -3.63 -9.29 -3.04
C GLY A 46 -2.72 -10.47 -3.35
N SER A 47 -2.32 -11.07 -2.24
CA SER A 47 -2.00 -12.49 -2.10
C SER A 47 -0.56 -12.92 -2.39
N GLY A 48 0.13 -13.27 -1.31
CA GLY A 48 0.51 -14.67 -1.16
C GLY A 48 1.60 -15.18 -2.10
N GLY A 49 2.66 -14.40 -2.31
CA GLY A 49 3.91 -14.94 -2.82
C GLY A 49 4.92 -14.94 -1.68
N ASN A 50 5.27 -16.12 -1.18
CA ASN A 50 6.32 -16.37 -0.19
C ASN A 50 7.70 -15.99 -0.77
N ALA A 51 7.93 -14.72 -1.07
CA ALA A 51 9.23 -14.19 -1.43
C ALA A 51 9.97 -13.90 -0.12
N THR A 52 10.66 -14.92 0.37
CA THR A 52 11.56 -14.86 1.53
C THR A 52 12.85 -14.10 1.18
N SER A 53 12.74 -12.94 0.55
CA SER A 53 13.90 -12.05 0.42
C SER A 53 14.04 -11.33 1.76
N GLY A 54 15.00 -11.73 2.59
CA GLY A 54 15.31 -11.06 3.86
C GLY A 54 15.78 -9.60 3.72
N SER A 55 15.74 -9.04 2.51
CA SER A 55 16.11 -7.66 2.19
C SER A 55 15.26 -6.65 2.95
N ILE A 56 15.91 -5.58 3.41
CA ILE A 56 15.29 -4.47 4.15
C ILE A 56 14.16 -3.85 3.30
N THR A 57 14.37 -3.71 1.99
CA THR A 57 13.37 -3.16 1.06
C THR A 57 12.10 -4.01 0.99
N ASP A 58 12.21 -5.33 1.12
CA ASP A 58 11.06 -6.26 1.10
C ASP A 58 10.27 -6.18 2.42
N LYS A 59 10.95 -6.02 3.55
CA LYS A 59 10.31 -5.75 4.85
C LYS A 59 9.52 -4.44 4.83
N LEU A 60 10.15 -3.35 4.38
CA LEU A 60 9.50 -2.04 4.29
C LEU A 60 8.29 -2.04 3.34
N THR A 61 8.35 -2.81 2.26
CA THR A 61 7.22 -2.95 1.32
C THR A 61 6.06 -3.72 1.96
N ARG A 62 6.34 -4.74 2.78
CA ARG A 62 5.29 -5.45 3.55
C ARG A 62 4.67 -4.57 4.64
N GLU A 63 5.49 -3.76 5.32
CA GLU A 63 5.05 -2.87 6.40
C GLU A 63 4.17 -1.73 5.88
N HIS A 64 4.63 -1.00 4.86
CA HIS A 64 3.90 0.13 4.30
C HIS A 64 2.87 -0.25 3.23
N ARG A 65 2.85 -1.53 2.81
CA ARG A 65 2.04 -2.05 1.69
C ARG A 65 2.14 -1.20 0.42
N LEU A 66 3.30 -0.57 0.21
CA LEU A 66 3.66 0.11 -1.02
C LEU A 66 5.16 0.06 -1.29
N THR A 67 5.50 0.06 -2.57
CA THR A 67 6.87 0.10 -3.06
C THR A 67 7.44 1.52 -3.04
N LEU A 68 8.76 1.64 -3.05
CA LEU A 68 9.44 2.95 -3.07
C LEU A 68 9.09 3.76 -4.33
N ASP A 69 8.93 3.10 -5.48
CA ASP A 69 8.58 3.76 -6.74
C ASP A 69 7.12 4.23 -6.75
N GLU A 70 6.20 3.45 -6.15
CA GLU A 70 4.82 3.91 -5.93
C GLU A 70 4.77 5.11 -4.99
N ALA A 71 5.59 5.13 -3.93
CA ALA A 71 5.64 6.27 -3.00
C ALA A 71 6.06 7.57 -3.71
N ARG A 72 7.06 7.48 -4.58
CA ARG A 72 7.52 8.60 -5.41
C ARG A 72 6.47 9.06 -6.41
N LEU A 73 5.75 8.11 -7.02
CA LEU A 73 4.66 8.41 -7.93
C LEU A 73 3.49 9.12 -7.23
N ILE A 74 3.11 8.65 -6.03
CA ILE A 74 2.03 9.26 -5.22
C ILE A 74 2.37 10.70 -4.83
N LEU A 75 3.61 10.97 -4.43
CA LEU A 75 4.05 12.32 -4.06
C LEU A 75 4.49 13.16 -5.27
N ASN A 76 4.48 12.60 -6.48
CA ASN A 76 4.95 13.24 -7.70
C ASN A 76 6.37 13.82 -7.56
N VAL A 77 7.30 13.02 -7.03
CA VAL A 77 8.70 13.38 -6.81
C VAL A 77 9.65 12.48 -7.60
N LYS A 78 10.82 13.01 -7.98
CA LYS A 78 11.87 12.23 -8.66
C LYS A 78 12.72 11.45 -7.65
N LYS A 79 13.59 10.55 -8.14
CA LYS A 79 14.39 9.66 -7.29
C LYS A 79 15.43 10.38 -6.42
N ASP A 80 15.92 11.52 -6.89
CA ASP A 80 17.04 12.26 -6.30
C ASP A 80 16.61 13.58 -5.62
N GLU A 81 15.31 13.75 -5.36
CA GLU A 81 14.80 14.95 -4.68
C GLU A 81 15.17 14.96 -3.20
N PRO A 82 15.55 16.13 -2.64
CA PRO A 82 15.83 16.25 -1.22
C PRO A 82 14.56 16.07 -0.40
N MET A 83 14.70 15.62 0.85
CA MET A 83 13.58 15.36 1.76
C MET A 83 12.68 16.59 1.96
N GLU A 84 13.24 17.79 1.91
CA GLU A 84 12.50 19.05 2.02
C GLU A 84 11.45 19.20 0.91
N THR A 85 11.80 18.90 -0.34
CA THR A 85 10.87 18.92 -1.48
C THR A 85 9.77 17.88 -1.31
N ILE A 86 10.12 16.71 -0.78
CA ILE A 86 9.17 15.61 -0.51
C ILE A 86 8.15 16.04 0.54
N LEU A 87 8.58 16.74 1.59
CA LEU A 87 7.69 17.29 2.62
C LEU A 87 6.76 18.37 2.05
N GLN A 88 7.25 19.27 1.21
CA GLN A 88 6.40 20.28 0.55
C GLN A 88 5.31 19.64 -0.32
N HIS A 89 5.67 18.63 -1.11
CA HIS A 89 4.72 17.87 -1.92
C HIS A 89 3.70 17.13 -1.06
N TYR A 90 4.17 16.50 0.02
CA TYR A 90 3.31 15.86 1.00
C TYR A 90 2.30 16.84 1.61
N GLU A 91 2.76 18.00 2.11
CA GLU A 91 1.88 18.99 2.74
C GLU A 91 0.82 19.51 1.78
N HIS A 92 1.22 19.80 0.53
CA HIS A 92 0.31 20.23 -0.52
C HIS A 92 -0.76 19.16 -0.79
N LEU A 93 -0.35 17.92 -1.07
CA LEU A 93 -1.28 16.83 -1.37
C LEU A 93 -2.15 16.46 -0.17
N PHE A 94 -1.60 16.52 1.05
CA PHE A 94 -2.34 16.23 2.27
C PHE A 94 -3.42 17.30 2.53
N LYS A 95 -3.09 18.58 2.34
CA LYS A 95 -4.04 19.68 2.51
C LYS A 95 -5.14 19.64 1.44
N ALA A 96 -4.78 19.39 0.19
CA ALA A 96 -5.72 19.29 -0.92
C ALA A 96 -6.74 18.15 -0.74
N ASN A 97 -6.32 17.06 -0.06
CA ASN A 97 -7.15 15.88 0.19
C ASN A 97 -7.62 15.78 1.64
N SER A 98 -7.58 16.86 2.41
CA SER A 98 -8.07 16.86 3.80
C SER A 98 -9.61 16.91 3.86
N PRO A 99 -10.23 16.40 4.95
CA PRO A 99 -11.66 16.51 5.14
C PRO A 99 -12.11 17.97 5.03
N PRO A 100 -13.18 18.25 4.28
CA PRO A 100 -13.69 19.60 4.17
C PRO A 100 -14.23 20.09 5.51
N PRO A 101 -14.20 21.41 5.77
CA PRO A 101 -14.78 21.96 6.97
C PRO A 101 -16.27 21.59 7.05
N PRO A 102 -16.80 21.31 8.26
CA PRO A 102 -18.22 21.01 8.45
C PRO A 102 -19.08 22.11 7.83
N GLN A 103 -19.94 21.74 6.88
CA GLN A 103 -20.83 22.73 6.27
C GLN A 103 -21.81 23.25 7.34
N PRO A 104 -22.08 24.57 7.37
CA PRO A 104 -23.11 25.12 8.24
C PRO A 104 -24.46 24.48 7.89
N LYS A 105 -25.26 24.15 8.91
CA LYS A 105 -26.59 23.57 8.72
C LYS A 105 -27.39 24.45 7.74
N PRO A 106 -27.95 23.87 6.66
CA PRO A 106 -28.69 24.66 5.69
C PRO A 106 -29.89 25.34 6.37
N PRO A 107 -30.23 26.59 5.99
CA PRO A 107 -31.47 27.22 6.44
C PRO A 107 -32.66 26.36 6.02
N ALA A 108 -33.68 26.28 6.88
CA ALA A 108 -34.87 25.47 6.65
C ALA A 108 -35.48 25.78 5.27
N GLY A 109 -35.70 24.74 4.46
CA GLY A 109 -36.36 24.84 3.15
C GLY A 109 -35.45 24.92 1.92
N LYS A 110 -34.12 24.88 2.05
CA LYS A 110 -33.19 24.78 0.90
C LYS A 110 -32.38 23.47 0.92
N ARG A 111 -32.24 22.84 -0.26
CA ARG A 111 -31.37 21.66 -0.44
C ARG A 111 -29.91 22.10 -0.25
N PRO A 112 -29.13 21.45 0.65
CA PRO A 112 -27.72 21.78 0.80
C PRO A 112 -26.94 21.46 -0.48
N PRO A 113 -25.88 22.23 -0.80
CA PRO A 113 -24.95 21.86 -1.85
C PRO A 113 -24.32 20.50 -1.53
N PRO A 114 -23.93 19.71 -2.55
CA PRO A 114 -23.22 18.45 -2.30
C PRO A 114 -21.95 18.71 -1.48
N PRO A 115 -21.62 17.83 -0.51
CA PRO A 115 -20.37 17.95 0.22
C PRO A 115 -19.20 17.86 -0.77
N PRO A 116 -18.16 18.68 -0.60
CA PRO A 116 -16.94 18.53 -1.39
C PRO A 116 -16.38 17.12 -1.19
N ALA A 117 -15.91 16.52 -2.28
CA ALA A 117 -15.43 15.15 -2.30
C ALA A 117 -14.12 15.05 -1.51
N TYR A 118 -14.11 14.15 -0.52
CA TYR A 118 -12.93 13.80 0.28
C TYR A 118 -12.83 12.28 0.37
N SER A 119 -11.61 11.75 0.27
CA SER A 119 -11.34 10.33 0.44
C SER A 119 -10.26 10.10 1.47
N HIS A 120 -10.65 9.46 2.58
CA HIS A 120 -9.71 9.01 3.60
C HIS A 120 -8.66 8.03 3.03
N TYR A 121 -9.04 7.25 2.02
CA TYR A 121 -8.13 6.32 1.37
C TYR A 121 -6.96 7.07 0.69
N ILE A 122 -7.27 8.14 -0.05
CA ILE A 122 -6.24 8.95 -0.72
C ILE A 122 -5.33 9.62 0.30
N GLN A 123 -5.91 10.20 1.35
CA GLN A 123 -5.13 10.78 2.45
C GLN A 123 -4.20 9.74 3.10
N SER A 124 -4.72 8.54 3.37
CA SER A 124 -3.92 7.44 3.94
C SER A 124 -2.77 7.04 3.02
N LYS A 125 -2.98 7.02 1.69
CA LYS A 125 -1.93 6.72 0.71
C LYS A 125 -0.82 7.77 0.67
N VAL A 126 -1.16 9.05 0.77
CA VAL A 126 -0.18 10.14 0.85
C VAL A 126 0.67 10.01 2.11
N VAL A 127 0.07 9.67 3.25
CA VAL A 127 0.79 9.44 4.52
C VAL A 127 1.70 8.22 4.43
N CYS A 128 1.21 7.07 3.93
CA CYS A 128 2.03 5.87 3.75
C CYS A 128 3.20 6.10 2.79
N ALA A 129 3.00 6.89 1.72
CA ALA A 129 4.05 7.23 0.77
C ALA A 129 5.19 8.02 1.44
N ARG A 130 4.87 9.04 2.24
CA ARG A 130 5.87 9.79 3.02
C ARG A 130 6.67 8.87 3.93
N GLN A 131 5.97 8.06 4.74
CA GLN A 131 6.59 7.13 5.69
C GLN A 131 7.53 6.13 5.00
N ARG A 132 7.14 5.62 3.83
CA ARG A 132 7.96 4.67 3.08
C ARG A 132 9.26 5.27 2.56
N ILE A 133 9.23 6.53 2.14
CA ILE A 133 10.43 7.26 1.70
C ILE A 133 11.31 7.60 2.91
N GLU A 134 10.71 8.03 4.02
CA GLU A 134 11.44 8.28 5.28
C GLU A 134 12.17 7.04 5.78
N ALA A 135 11.52 5.88 5.71
CA ALA A 135 12.11 4.60 6.09
C ALA A 135 13.26 4.14 5.17
N GLU A 136 13.32 4.63 3.93
CA GLU A 136 14.44 4.37 3.01
C GLU A 136 15.64 5.26 3.35
N VAL A 137 15.40 6.54 3.67
CA VAL A 137 16.44 7.53 4.00
C VAL A 137 17.01 7.30 5.40
N THR A 138 16.18 6.79 6.32
CA THR A 138 16.60 6.41 7.69
C THR A 138 16.56 4.89 7.83
N PRO A 139 17.59 4.15 7.36
CA PRO A 139 17.63 2.70 7.46
C PRO A 139 18.05 2.24 8.87
N LEU A 140 17.37 2.66 9.94
CA LEU A 140 17.64 2.22 11.32
C LEU A 140 16.34 2.20 12.19
N PRO A 141 16.29 1.35 13.23
CA PRO A 141 15.22 0.39 13.48
C PRO A 141 14.02 0.99 14.21
N LEU A 142 12.80 0.67 13.76
CA LEU A 142 11.54 0.96 14.49
C LEU A 142 11.33 0.07 15.74
N THR A 143 12.40 -0.44 16.34
CA THR A 143 12.39 -0.78 17.76
C THR A 143 12.99 0.40 18.50
N MET A 144 12.15 1.35 18.91
CA MET A 144 12.32 2.37 19.96
C MET A 144 11.41 3.55 19.61
N THR A 145 10.16 3.53 20.12
CA THR A 145 9.18 4.65 20.30
C THR A 145 7.71 4.21 20.25
N ARG A 146 7.42 2.94 20.53
CA ARG A 146 6.12 2.50 21.10
C ARG A 146 6.30 1.76 22.43
N ALA A 147 7.18 2.28 23.26
CA ALA A 147 7.27 1.95 24.68
C ALA A 147 7.89 3.17 25.37
N GLU A 148 7.03 4.10 25.76
CA GLU A 148 7.19 5.12 26.81
C GLU A 148 5.92 5.99 26.73
N HIS A 149 4.76 5.37 26.94
CA HIS A 149 3.76 6.04 27.76
C HIS A 149 4.13 5.64 29.18
N PRO A 150 4.74 6.52 29.98
CA PRO A 150 4.89 6.26 31.40
C PRO A 150 3.48 6.26 31.99
N ASN A 151 2.87 5.08 32.04
CA ASN A 151 1.62 4.83 32.76
C ASN A 151 1.95 4.66 34.26
N HIS A 152 2.70 5.61 34.79
CA HIS A 152 3.14 5.70 36.18
C HIS A 152 2.53 6.95 36.82
N ASP A 153 1.21 7.02 36.94
CA ASP A 153 0.63 7.91 37.97
C ASP A 153 -0.81 7.60 38.45
N LEU A 154 -1.49 6.58 37.92
CA LEU A 154 -2.88 6.29 38.33
C LEU A 154 -3.06 5.08 39.25
N GLN A 155 -2.02 4.27 39.48
CA GLN A 155 -2.09 3.17 40.45
C GLN A 155 -1.47 3.50 41.82
N ALA A 156 -0.59 4.51 41.91
CA ALA A 156 0.03 4.91 43.19
C ALA A 156 -0.88 5.80 44.06
N LYS A 157 -1.90 6.45 43.49
CA LYS A 157 -2.81 7.34 44.23
C LYS A 157 -4.07 6.68 44.80
N LEU A 158 -4.31 5.40 44.52
CA LEU A 158 -5.45 4.65 45.05
C LEU A 158 -5.10 3.68 46.19
N GLN A 159 -3.82 3.46 46.49
CA GLN A 159 -3.40 2.63 47.64
C GLN A 159 -3.10 3.43 48.93
N PHE A 160 -3.01 4.76 48.89
CA PHE A 160 -2.75 5.59 50.08
C PHE A 160 -3.99 6.15 50.78
N ARG A 161 -5.20 5.75 50.36
CA ARG A 161 -6.46 6.19 50.97
C ARG A 161 -7.13 5.16 51.89
N GLY A 162 -6.34 4.24 52.44
CA GLY A 162 -6.72 3.39 53.57
C GLY A 162 -6.26 4.03 54.88
N LEU A 163 -6.93 5.12 55.30
CA LEU A 163 -6.74 5.69 56.63
C LEU A 163 -7.13 4.66 57.69
N SER A 164 -6.17 4.35 58.55
CA SER A 164 -6.33 3.70 59.84
C SER A 164 -7.42 4.42 60.66
N VAL A 165 -8.53 3.73 60.88
CA VAL A 165 -9.47 4.03 61.95
C VAL A 165 -8.78 3.69 63.27
N LYS A 166 -8.69 4.68 64.16
CA LYS A 166 -8.60 4.48 65.60
C LYS A 166 -9.98 4.78 66.18
#